data_AF-A0A9P6V8N9-F1
#
_entry.id   AF-A0A9P6V8N9-F1
#
_cell.length_a   1.000
_cell.length_b   1.000
_cell.length_c   1.000
_cell.angle_alpha   90.00
_cell.angle_beta   90.00
_cell.angle_gamma   90.00
#
_symmetry.space_group_name_H-M   'P 1'
#
loop_
_entity.id
_entity.type
_entity.pdbx_description
1 polymer ?
#
loop_
_entity_poly.entity_id
_entity_poly.type
_entity_poly.pdbx_seq_one_letter_code
_entity_poly.pdbx_strand_id
1 'polypeptide(L)'
;MCIGVIAVSVIGLLGVARGNRRLMNLYFGFVMVFITIQAVFAVKGFLSGADWVRDALDRSWTNAYQTDPDLIRDLQSEFNCRGFFDGEDRSLETSTEAYEGQLPNCSDILEQTFGHRLERLGSTILWIRLIQLAGVLLLSMLFKYLAILDQSDLDKDDLLEAQELQQAVDHSKSGYYFLTEKQMAESDAH
;
A
#
# COMPACT_ATOMS: atom_id res chain seq x y z
N MET A 1 1.29 -9.88 -10.26
CA MET A 1 1.47 -9.15 -8.98
C MET A 1 2.93 -8.93 -8.58
N CYS A 2 3.85 -9.87 -8.84
CA CYS A 2 5.25 -9.77 -8.39
C CYS A 2 6.04 -8.56 -8.94
N ILE A 3 5.81 -8.20 -10.22
CA ILE A 3 6.51 -7.08 -10.87
C ILE A 3 6.22 -5.74 -10.16
N GLY A 4 4.98 -5.53 -9.71
CA GLY A 4 4.59 -4.31 -9.02
C GLY A 4 5.25 -4.16 -7.65
N VAL A 5 5.38 -5.25 -6.90
CA VAL A 5 6.04 -5.24 -5.59
C VAL A 5 7.53 -4.92 -5.76
N ILE A 6 8.19 -5.55 -6.73
CA ILE A 6 9.61 -5.32 -7.02
C ILE A 6 9.84 -3.87 -7.46
N ALA A 7 9.00 -3.33 -8.35
CA ALA A 7 9.12 -1.95 -8.79
C ALA A 7 8.98 -0.95 -7.63
N VAL A 8 7.98 -1.15 -6.76
CA VAL A 8 7.78 -0.31 -5.57
C VAL A 8 8.98 -0.41 -4.62
N SER A 9 9.49 -1.61 -4.36
CA SER A 9 10.68 -1.82 -3.51
C SER A 9 11.94 -1.14 -4.08
N VAL A 10 12.16 -1.23 -5.39
CA VAL A 10 13.31 -0.59 -6.07
C VAL A 10 13.20 0.93 -6.00
N ILE A 11 12.01 1.50 -6.25
CA ILE A 11 11.78 2.95 -6.13
C ILE A 11 12.01 3.42 -4.69
N GLY A 12 11.55 2.65 -3.69
CA GLY A 12 11.79 2.94 -2.28
C GLY A 12 13.28 2.95 -1.91
N LEU A 13 14.01 1.90 -2.31
CA LEU A 13 15.46 1.78 -2.11
C LEU A 13 16.25 2.91 -2.78
N LEU A 14 15.90 3.25 -4.03
CA LEU A 14 16.53 4.34 -4.77
C LEU A 14 16.20 5.71 -4.17
N GLY A 15 14.97 5.89 -3.65
CA GLY A 15 14.54 7.10 -2.97
C GLY A 15 15.36 7.37 -1.70
N VAL A 16 15.60 6.35 -0.89
CA VAL A 16 16.45 6.43 0.31
C VAL A 16 17.92 6.66 -0.08
N ALA A 17 18.44 5.88 -1.03
CA ALA A 17 19.86 5.95 -1.40
C ALA A 17 20.29 7.29 -2.01
N ARG A 18 19.39 7.99 -2.72
CA ARG A 18 19.68 9.30 -3.33
C ARG A 18 19.27 10.50 -2.48
N GLY A 19 18.60 10.31 -1.34
CA GLY A 19 18.11 11.40 -0.49
C GLY A 19 17.15 12.37 -1.21
N ASN A 20 16.59 11.99 -2.36
CA ASN A 20 15.79 12.90 -3.17
C ASN A 20 14.34 12.94 -2.68
N ARG A 21 13.99 14.02 -1.96
CA ARG A 21 12.65 14.27 -1.41
C ARG A 21 11.52 14.11 -2.44
N ARG A 22 11.74 14.44 -3.73
CA ARG A 22 10.72 14.28 -4.78
C ARG A 22 10.44 12.81 -5.11
N LEU A 23 11.47 11.98 -5.17
CA LEU A 23 11.36 10.53 -5.41
C LEU A 23 10.66 9.84 -4.24
N MET A 24 10.94 10.28 -3.02
CA MET A 24 10.29 9.77 -1.80
C MET A 24 8.80 10.11 -1.76
N ASN A 25 8.41 11.34 -2.12
CA ASN A 25 7.00 11.73 -2.24
C ASN A 25 6.27 10.93 -3.33
N LEU A 26 6.91 10.69 -4.48
CA LEU A 26 6.35 9.85 -5.54
C LEU A 26 6.13 8.40 -5.06
N TYR A 27 7.12 7.83 -4.38
CA TYR A 27 7.01 6.50 -3.76
C TYR A 27 5.83 6.43 -2.80
N PHE A 28 5.71 7.38 -1.87
CA PHE A 28 4.59 7.43 -0.93
C PHE A 28 3.24 7.58 -1.64
N GLY A 29 3.17 8.41 -2.68
CA GLY A 29 1.96 8.56 -3.50
C GLY A 29 1.53 7.24 -4.14
N PHE A 30 2.45 6.53 -4.79
CA PHE A 30 2.16 5.23 -5.39
C PHE A 30 1.71 4.19 -4.36
N VAL A 31 2.40 4.11 -3.22
CA VAL A 31 2.03 3.19 -2.14
C VAL A 31 0.64 3.52 -1.60
N MET A 32 0.31 4.80 -1.39
CA MET A 32 -1.02 5.21 -0.92
C MET A 32 -2.11 4.82 -1.92
N VAL A 33 -1.93 5.10 -3.21
CA VAL A 33 -2.91 4.71 -4.25
C VAL A 33 -3.11 3.20 -4.26
N PHE A 34 -2.01 2.43 -4.22
CA PHE A 34 -2.08 0.99 -4.24
C PHE A 34 -2.81 0.41 -3.03
N ILE A 35 -2.54 0.92 -1.83
CA ILE A 35 -3.25 0.49 -0.62
C ILE A 35 -4.72 0.90 -0.66
N THR A 36 -5.04 2.08 -1.18
CA THR A 36 -6.43 2.54 -1.30
C THR A 36 -7.23 1.61 -2.20
N ILE A 37 -6.65 1.23 -3.35
CA ILE A 37 -7.27 0.25 -4.26
C ILE A 37 -7.50 -1.08 -3.56
N GLN A 38 -6.49 -1.60 -2.84
CA GLN A 38 -6.62 -2.85 -2.10
C GLN A 38 -7.67 -2.79 -1.00
N ALA A 39 -7.76 -1.68 -0.27
CA ALA A 39 -8.77 -1.46 0.75
C ALA A 39 -10.18 -1.45 0.14
N VAL A 40 -10.38 -0.79 -1.01
CA VAL A 40 -11.66 -0.79 -1.72
C VAL A 40 -12.06 -2.21 -2.14
N PHE A 41 -11.15 -2.99 -2.71
CA PHE A 41 -11.43 -4.38 -3.07
C PHE A 41 -11.73 -5.25 -1.85
N ALA A 42 -10.97 -5.09 -0.76
CA ALA A 42 -11.19 -5.83 0.48
C ALA A 42 -12.54 -5.49 1.12
N VAL A 43 -12.90 -4.21 1.19
CA VAL A 43 -14.20 -3.76 1.69
C VAL A 43 -15.34 -4.27 0.81
N LYS A 44 -15.20 -4.22 -0.51
CA LYS A 44 -16.21 -4.79 -1.43
C LYS A 44 -16.39 -6.28 -1.21
N GLY A 45 -15.31 -7.05 -1.10
CA GLY A 45 -15.37 -8.49 -0.84
C GLY A 45 -15.98 -8.81 0.53
N PHE A 46 -15.69 -8.01 1.55
CA PHE A 46 -16.27 -8.17 2.88
C PHE A 46 -17.76 -7.83 2.91
N LEU A 47 -18.18 -6.75 2.24
CA LEU A 47 -19.59 -6.34 2.16
C LEU A 47 -20.45 -7.33 1.37
N SER A 48 -19.89 -8.04 0.39
CA SER A 48 -20.61 -9.10 -0.32
C SER A 48 -20.75 -10.40 0.48
N GLY A 49 -20.08 -10.55 1.63
CA GLY A 49 -20.27 -11.68 2.54
C GLY A 49 -20.21 -13.05 1.84
N ALA A 50 -21.27 -13.85 2.02
CA ALA A 50 -21.39 -15.19 1.42
C ALA A 50 -21.38 -15.17 -0.13
N ASP A 51 -21.87 -14.10 -0.77
CA ASP A 51 -21.90 -14.00 -2.23
C ASP A 51 -20.49 -13.98 -2.83
N TRP A 52 -19.51 -13.42 -2.11
CA TRP A 52 -18.10 -13.42 -2.52
C TRP A 52 -17.54 -14.83 -2.57
N VAL A 53 -17.88 -15.65 -1.56
CA VAL A 53 -17.43 -17.05 -1.47
C VAL A 53 -18.01 -17.83 -2.64
N ARG A 54 -19.30 -17.64 -2.91
CA ARG A 54 -20.00 -18.33 -3.99
C ARG A 54 -19.46 -17.94 -5.37
N ASP A 55 -19.22 -16.65 -5.62
CA ASP A 55 -18.61 -16.18 -6.89
C ASP A 55 -17.16 -16.68 -7.04
N ALA A 56 -16.38 -16.70 -5.96
CA ALA A 56 -15.01 -17.23 -5.98
C ALA A 56 -14.99 -18.74 -6.27
N LEU A 57 -15.91 -19.50 -5.68
CA LEU A 57 -16.08 -20.93 -5.95
C LEU A 57 -16.54 -21.15 -7.39
N ASP A 58 -17.48 -20.36 -7.91
CA ASP A 58 -17.99 -20.48 -9.27
C ASP A 58 -16.89 -20.26 -10.33
N ARG A 59 -16.07 -19.22 -10.15
CA ARG A 59 -14.94 -18.96 -11.04
C ARG A 59 -13.89 -20.05 -10.98
N SER A 60 -13.60 -20.54 -9.77
CA SER A 60 -12.64 -21.62 -9.57
C SER A 60 -13.15 -22.92 -10.20
N TRP A 61 -14.44 -23.21 -10.04
CA TRP A 61 -15.11 -24.35 -10.66
C TRP A 61 -15.07 -24.25 -12.19
N THR A 62 -15.40 -23.08 -12.75
CA THR A 62 -15.32 -22.82 -14.20
C THR A 62 -13.92 -23.06 -14.74
N ASN A 63 -12.92 -22.51 -14.06
CA ASN A 63 -11.54 -22.64 -14.48
C ASN A 63 -11.10 -24.11 -14.40
N ALA A 64 -11.38 -24.79 -13.29
CA ALA A 64 -11.08 -26.21 -13.13
C ALA A 64 -11.78 -27.07 -14.20
N TYR A 65 -13.06 -26.83 -14.47
CA TYR A 65 -13.78 -27.53 -15.53
C TYR A 65 -13.10 -27.41 -16.91
N GLN A 66 -12.51 -26.25 -17.22
CA GLN A 66 -11.82 -26.01 -18.49
C GLN A 66 -10.38 -26.54 -18.52
N THR A 67 -9.66 -26.46 -17.40
CA THR A 67 -8.22 -26.77 -17.36
C THR A 67 -7.90 -28.17 -16.84
N ASP A 68 -8.73 -28.68 -15.94
CA ASP A 68 -8.51 -29.92 -15.19
C ASP A 68 -9.87 -30.60 -14.85
N PRO A 69 -10.48 -31.29 -15.82
CA PRO A 69 -11.76 -31.96 -15.62
C PRO A 69 -11.67 -33.13 -14.63
N ASP A 70 -10.49 -33.73 -14.44
CA ASP A 70 -10.32 -34.84 -13.49
C ASP A 70 -10.48 -34.34 -12.05
N LEU A 71 -9.99 -33.13 -11.72
CA LEU A 71 -10.25 -32.49 -10.44
C LEU A 71 -11.76 -32.32 -10.15
N ILE A 72 -12.55 -31.96 -11.17
CA ILE A 72 -14.01 -31.84 -11.01
C ILE A 72 -14.65 -33.20 -10.73
N ARG A 73 -14.21 -34.25 -11.43
CA ARG A 73 -14.70 -35.62 -11.20
C ARG A 73 -14.37 -36.10 -9.78
N ASP A 74 -13.14 -35.84 -9.32
CA ASP A 74 -12.73 -36.18 -7.96
C ASP A 74 -13.57 -35.42 -6.92
N LEU A 75 -13.77 -34.11 -7.12
CA LEU A 75 -14.63 -33.30 -6.24
C LEU A 75 -16.08 -33.82 -6.21
N GLN A 76 -16.67 -34.15 -7.36
CA GLN A 76 -18.03 -34.69 -7.43
C GLN A 76 -18.15 -36.04 -6.73
N SER A 77 -17.14 -36.91 -6.88
CA SER A 77 -17.10 -38.23 -6.23
C SER A 77 -16.90 -38.14 -4.72
N GLU A 78 -16.01 -37.26 -4.25
CA GLU A 78 -15.67 -37.09 -2.84
C GLU A 78 -16.85 -36.49 -2.07
N PHE A 79 -17.49 -35.47 -2.64
CA PHE A 79 -18.58 -34.75 -2.00
C PHE A 79 -19.98 -35.31 -2.30
N ASN A 80 -20.09 -36.36 -3.12
CA ASN A 80 -21.36 -36.94 -3.57
C ASN A 80 -22.35 -35.85 -4.05
N CYS A 81 -21.88 -34.99 -4.95
CA CYS A 81 -22.63 -33.87 -5.50
C CYS A 81 -22.54 -33.87 -7.02
N ARG A 82 -23.47 -33.21 -7.69
CA ARG A 82 -23.49 -33.14 -9.17
C ARG A 82 -23.70 -31.72 -9.64
N GLY A 83 -22.83 -31.29 -10.55
CA GLY A 83 -22.82 -29.95 -11.13
C GLY A 83 -22.69 -28.83 -10.09
N PHE A 84 -22.44 -27.60 -10.54
CA PHE A 84 -22.15 -26.51 -9.62
C PHE A 84 -23.42 -25.86 -9.08
N PHE A 85 -24.23 -25.21 -9.93
CA PHE A 85 -25.50 -24.61 -9.53
C PHE A 85 -26.70 -25.54 -9.67
N ASP A 86 -26.66 -26.44 -10.65
CA ASP A 86 -27.65 -27.48 -10.89
C ASP A 86 -26.93 -28.77 -11.35
N GLY A 87 -27.64 -29.89 -11.43
CA GLY A 87 -27.05 -31.20 -11.77
C GLY A 87 -26.45 -31.30 -13.18
N GLU A 88 -26.79 -30.41 -14.09
CA GLU A 88 -26.33 -30.41 -15.49
C GLU A 88 -25.28 -29.31 -15.74
N ASP A 89 -25.17 -28.32 -14.87
CA ASP A 89 -24.26 -27.19 -14.96
C ASP A 89 -22.82 -27.61 -14.70
N ARG A 90 -22.02 -27.64 -15.78
CA ARG A 90 -20.59 -27.99 -15.76
C ARG A 90 -20.35 -29.26 -14.96
N SER A 91 -21.27 -30.21 -15.09
CA SER A 91 -21.12 -31.54 -14.51
C SER A 91 -20.32 -32.41 -15.46
N LEU A 92 -19.56 -33.33 -14.89
CA LEU A 92 -18.93 -34.40 -15.66
C LEU A 92 -19.67 -35.67 -15.31
N GLU A 93 -19.97 -36.48 -16.32
CA GLU A 93 -20.52 -37.81 -16.07
C GLU A 93 -19.49 -38.60 -15.27
N THR A 94 -19.79 -38.73 -13.98
CA THR A 94 -19.11 -39.65 -13.10
C THR A 94 -19.86 -40.96 -13.23
N SER A 95 -19.15 -42.07 -13.41
CA SER A 95 -19.69 -43.42 -13.63
C SER A 95 -20.49 -44.01 -12.45
N THR A 96 -21.01 -43.15 -11.58
CA THR A 96 -21.87 -43.50 -10.47
C THR A 96 -23.29 -43.74 -10.99
N GLU A 97 -23.45 -44.79 -11.79
CA GLU A 97 -24.73 -45.40 -12.19
C GLU A 97 -25.57 -45.91 -10.98
N ALA A 98 -25.13 -45.65 -9.74
CA ALA A 98 -25.63 -46.30 -8.54
C ALA A 98 -26.58 -45.44 -7.67
N TYR A 99 -26.85 -44.19 -8.03
CA TYR A 99 -27.78 -43.34 -7.26
C TYR A 99 -28.91 -42.81 -8.17
N GLU A 100 -30.07 -43.46 -8.13
CA GLU A 100 -31.33 -42.98 -8.73
C GLU A 100 -31.90 -41.72 -8.01
N GLY A 101 -31.21 -41.21 -6.99
CA GLY A 101 -31.60 -40.00 -6.27
C GLY A 101 -31.05 -38.73 -6.91
N GLN A 102 -31.83 -37.65 -6.86
CA GLN A 102 -31.37 -36.31 -7.23
C GLN A 102 -30.24 -35.88 -6.29
N LEU A 103 -28.99 -35.94 -6.76
CA LEU A 103 -27.84 -35.47 -5.98
C LEU A 103 -27.93 -33.95 -5.75
N PRO A 104 -27.48 -33.47 -4.58
CA PRO A 104 -27.43 -32.03 -4.31
C PRO A 104 -26.37 -31.34 -5.18
N ASN A 105 -26.56 -30.03 -5.33
CA ASN A 105 -25.64 -29.17 -6.07
C ASN A 105 -24.32 -29.01 -5.31
N CYS A 106 -23.19 -29.04 -6.02
CA CYS A 106 -21.89 -28.91 -5.38
C CYS A 106 -21.68 -27.52 -4.76
N SER A 107 -22.35 -26.45 -5.25
CA SER A 107 -22.19 -25.11 -4.67
C SER A 107 -22.52 -25.07 -3.19
N ASP A 108 -23.61 -25.71 -2.77
CA ASP A 108 -24.10 -25.60 -1.39
C ASP A 108 -23.22 -26.40 -0.43
N ILE A 109 -22.75 -27.58 -0.85
CA ILE A 109 -21.83 -28.41 -0.06
C ILE A 109 -20.45 -27.76 0.04
N LEU A 110 -19.94 -27.20 -1.05
CA LEU A 110 -18.65 -26.51 -1.07
C LEU A 110 -18.72 -25.22 -0.24
N GLU A 111 -19.81 -24.47 -0.32
CA GLU A 111 -20.03 -23.28 0.50
C GLU A 111 -20.12 -23.64 1.99
N GLN A 112 -20.81 -24.73 2.35
CA GLN A 112 -20.88 -25.18 3.74
C GLN A 112 -19.53 -25.68 4.26
N THR A 113 -18.76 -26.39 3.43
CA THR A 113 -17.49 -27.00 3.82
C THR A 113 -16.35 -25.98 3.86
N PHE A 114 -16.26 -25.13 2.84
CA PHE A 114 -15.17 -24.18 2.65
C PHE A 114 -15.54 -22.76 3.00
N GLY A 115 -16.81 -22.38 3.00
CA GLY A 115 -17.24 -20.99 3.16
C GLY A 115 -16.76 -20.38 4.46
N HIS A 116 -16.89 -21.08 5.59
CA HIS A 116 -16.38 -20.56 6.86
C HIS A 116 -14.85 -20.44 6.89
N ARG A 117 -14.13 -21.33 6.18
CA ARG A 117 -12.66 -21.25 6.06
C ARG A 117 -12.24 -20.10 5.15
N LEU A 118 -12.90 -19.93 4.01
CA LEU A 118 -12.65 -18.87 3.03
C LEU A 118 -13.00 -17.50 3.60
N GLU A 119 -14.09 -17.39 4.35
CA GLU A 119 -14.47 -16.18 5.08
C GLU A 119 -13.42 -15.84 6.15
N ARG A 120 -12.98 -16.83 6.92
CA ARG A 120 -11.91 -16.64 7.92
C ARG A 120 -10.59 -16.21 7.27
N LEU A 121 -10.21 -16.84 6.17
CA LEU A 121 -9.02 -16.44 5.40
C LEU A 121 -9.17 -15.05 4.80
N GLY A 122 -10.34 -14.70 4.27
CA GLY A 122 -10.64 -13.35 3.79
C GLY A 122 -10.51 -12.31 4.89
N SER A 123 -11.06 -12.60 6.07
CA SER A 123 -10.97 -11.75 7.26
C SER A 123 -9.53 -11.58 7.75
N THR A 124 -8.73 -12.65 7.83
CA THR A 124 -7.32 -12.54 8.24
C THR A 124 -6.50 -11.73 7.24
N ILE A 125 -6.72 -11.91 5.94
CA ILE A 125 -6.09 -11.10 4.89
C ILE A 125 -6.47 -9.62 5.07
N LEU A 126 -7.74 -9.31 5.34
CA LEU A 126 -8.21 -7.95 5.57
C LEU A 126 -7.49 -7.32 6.78
N TRP A 127 -7.38 -8.03 7.90
CA TRP A 127 -6.64 -7.56 9.09
C TRP A 127 -5.18 -7.27 8.79
N ILE A 128 -4.49 -8.16 8.06
CA ILE A 128 -3.10 -7.95 7.64
C ILE A 128 -2.98 -6.68 6.80
N ARG A 129 -3.92 -6.43 5.89
CA ARG A 129 -3.94 -5.21 5.05
C ARG A 129 -4.18 -3.94 5.85
N LEU A 130 -5.04 -3.97 6.87
CA LEU A 130 -5.25 -2.83 7.77
C LEU A 130 -4.00 -2.50 8.58
N ILE A 131 -3.31 -3.52 9.10
CA ILE A 131 -2.03 -3.34 9.80
C ILE A 131 -0.98 -2.74 8.86
N GLN A 132 -0.92 -3.23 7.62
CA GLN A 132 -0.01 -2.70 6.60
C GLN A 132 -0.31 -1.23 6.27
N LEU A 133 -1.59 -0.86 6.13
CA LEU A 133 -2.02 0.52 5.91
C LEU A 133 -1.60 1.42 7.08
N ALA A 134 -1.85 0.99 8.32
CA ALA A 134 -1.45 1.73 9.51
C ALA A 134 0.07 1.95 9.55
N GLY A 135 0.87 0.92 9.23
CA GLY A 135 2.32 1.02 9.15
C GLY A 135 2.80 2.06 8.14
N VAL A 136 2.19 2.09 6.95
CA VAL A 136 2.53 3.08 5.91
C VAL A 136 2.14 4.50 6.32
N LEU A 137 0.99 4.68 6.97
CA LEU A 137 0.56 5.98 7.49
C LEU A 137 1.51 6.50 8.56
N LEU A 138 1.90 5.67 9.53
CA LEU A 138 2.86 6.04 10.57
C LEU A 138 4.22 6.41 9.96
N LEU A 139 4.69 5.62 8.99
CA LEU A 139 5.94 5.91 8.30
C LEU A 139 5.86 7.24 7.54
N SER A 140 4.74 7.52 6.87
CA SER A 140 4.52 8.80 6.18
C SER A 140 4.52 9.99 7.15
N MET A 141 3.88 9.85 8.32
CA MET A 141 3.89 10.88 9.36
C MET A 141 5.31 11.14 9.88
N LEU A 142 6.07 10.07 10.13
CA LEU A 142 7.45 10.17 10.60
C LEU A 142 8.35 10.89 9.60
N PHE A 143 8.23 10.59 8.31
CA PHE A 143 8.99 11.29 7.27
C PHE A 143 8.58 12.76 7.13
N LYS A 144 7.28 13.08 7.23
CA LYS A 144 6.84 14.48 7.23
C LYS A 144 7.39 15.24 8.43
N TYR A 145 7.36 14.61 9.61
CA TYR A 145 7.90 15.20 10.82
C TYR A 145 9.41 15.48 10.69
N LEU A 146 10.19 14.51 10.21
CA LEU A 146 11.62 14.68 9.95
C LEU A 146 11.90 15.76 8.89
N ALA A 147 11.11 15.83 7.81
CA ALA A 147 11.28 16.84 6.78
C ALA A 147 11.00 18.27 7.29
N ILE A 148 10.02 18.43 8.18
CA ILE A 148 9.73 19.72 8.83
C ILE A 148 10.86 20.09 9.78
N LEU A 149 11.37 19.13 10.56
CA LEU A 149 12.48 19.37 11.49
C LEU A 149 13.73 19.84 10.73
N ASP A 150 14.12 19.11 9.68
CA ASP A 150 15.28 19.42 8.83
C ASP A 150 15.15 20.78 8.15
N GLN A 151 13.95 21.14 7.70
CA GLN A 151 13.70 22.46 7.12
C GLN A 151 13.74 23.57 8.18
N SER A 152 13.25 23.30 9.40
CA SER A 152 13.30 24.28 10.49
C SER A 152 14.71 24.55 11.01
N ASP A 153 15.63 23.60 10.85
CA ASP A 153 17.03 23.79 11.22
C ASP A 153 17.78 24.55 10.12
N LEU A 154 17.53 24.25 8.84
CA LEU A 154 18.06 25.04 7.71
C LEU A 154 17.61 26.51 7.77
N ASP A 155 16.32 26.76 8.01
CA ASP A 155 15.80 28.13 8.11
C ASP A 155 16.43 28.91 9.27
N LYS A 156 16.84 28.24 10.36
CA LYS A 156 17.54 28.89 11.49
C LYS A 156 18.98 29.23 11.14
N ASP A 157 19.68 28.33 10.46
CA ASP A 157 21.07 28.53 10.05
C ASP A 157 21.17 29.70 9.06
N ASP A 158 20.26 29.77 8.06
CA ASP A 158 20.18 30.89 7.12
C ASP A 158 19.90 32.23 7.84
N LEU A 159 19.07 32.21 8.89
CA LEU A 159 18.72 33.40 9.65
C LEU A 159 19.87 33.86 10.55
N LEU A 160 20.64 32.93 11.12
CA LEU A 160 21.86 33.21 11.88
C LEU A 160 22.94 33.80 10.98
N GLU A 161 23.17 33.24 9.79
CA GLU A 161 24.17 33.74 8.84
C GLU A 161 23.82 35.16 8.34
N ALA A 162 22.54 35.42 8.06
CA ALA A 162 22.06 36.76 7.70
C ALA A 162 22.29 37.76 8.85
N GLN A 163 22.09 37.35 10.09
CA GLN A 163 22.31 38.19 11.27
C GLN A 163 23.80 38.49 11.50
N GLU A 164 24.69 37.50 11.34
CA GLU A 164 26.15 37.71 11.43
C GLU A 164 26.67 38.66 10.34
N LEU A 165 26.20 38.50 9.09
CA LEU A 165 26.53 39.41 7.99
C LEU A 165 26.11 40.85 8.30
N GLN A 166 24.92 41.04 8.87
CA GLN A 166 24.42 42.36 9.21
C GLN A 166 25.23 43.00 10.35
N GLN A 167 25.64 42.20 11.33
CA GLN A 167 26.46 42.65 12.45
C GLN A 167 27.89 43.02 11.99
N ALA A 168 28.46 42.29 11.03
CA ALA A 168 29.75 42.62 10.42
C ALA A 168 29.71 43.93 9.61
N VAL A 169 28.61 44.18 8.88
CA VAL A 169 28.41 45.43 8.13
C VAL A 169 28.29 46.64 9.06
N ASP A 170 27.54 46.51 10.15
CA ASP A 170 27.40 47.59 11.14
C ASP A 170 28.72 47.88 11.86
N HIS A 171 29.51 46.85 12.18
CA HIS A 171 30.83 47.02 12.79
C HIS A 171 31.83 47.68 11.82
N SER A 172 31.74 47.38 10.52
CA SER A 172 32.55 48.04 9.49
C SER A 172 32.20 49.53 9.36
N LYS A 173 30.91 49.89 9.31
CA LYS A 173 30.47 51.30 9.29
C LYS A 173 30.99 52.09 10.48
N SER A 174 30.88 51.53 11.69
CA SER A 174 31.36 52.17 12.92
C SER A 174 32.87 52.51 12.86
N GLY A 175 33.69 51.63 12.28
CA GLY A 175 35.13 51.87 12.09
C GLY A 175 35.47 53.00 11.11
N TYR A 176 34.66 53.19 10.05
CA TYR A 176 34.87 54.28 9.09
C TYR A 176 34.60 55.66 9.70
N TYR A 177 33.56 55.80 10.53
CA TYR A 177 33.28 57.07 11.20
C TYR A 177 34.42 57.48 12.14
N PHE A 178 35.00 56.53 12.87
CA PHE A 178 36.09 56.78 13.81
C PHE A 178 37.39 57.22 13.12
N LEU A 179 37.67 56.73 11.91
CA LEU A 179 38.84 57.12 11.12
C LEU A 179 38.67 58.51 10.49
N THR A 180 37.49 58.85 10.00
CA THR A 180 37.20 60.18 9.44
C THR A 180 37.24 61.28 10.51
N GLU A 181 36.75 61.01 11.72
CA GLU A 181 36.78 61.99 12.81
C GLU A 181 38.22 62.29 13.26
N LYS A 182 39.06 61.24 13.30
CA LYS A 182 40.48 61.39 13.63
C LYS A 182 41.27 62.14 12.54
N GLN A 183 40.97 61.90 11.26
CA GLN A 183 41.61 62.62 10.16
C GLN A 183 41.19 64.09 10.06
N MET A 184 39.95 64.44 10.44
CA MET A 184 39.53 65.85 10.50
C MET A 184 40.19 66.59 11.67
N ALA A 185 40.30 65.96 12.85
CA ALA A 185 40.95 66.56 14.01
C ALA A 185 42.46 66.86 13.80
N GLU A 186 43.15 66.09 12.94
CA GLU A 186 44.57 66.27 12.64
C GLU A 186 44.81 67.32 11.53
N SER A 187 43.81 67.58 10.67
CA SER A 187 43.89 68.59 9.61
C SER A 187 43.66 70.02 10.12
N ASP A 188 43.00 70.21 11.26
CA ASP A 188 42.74 71.53 11.85
C ASP A 188 43.90 72.01 12.77
N ALA A 189 44.93 71.18 12.97
CA ALA A 189 46.08 71.48 13.82
C ALA A 189 47.31 72.04 13.05
N HIS A 190 47.17 72.26 11.74
CA HIS A 190 48.21 72.82 10.85
C HIS A 190 47.72 74.07 10.14
#